data_AF-A0A939ZGI9-F1
#
_entry.id   AF-A0A939ZGI9-F1
#
_cell.length_a   1.000
_cell.length_b   1.000
_cell.length_c   1.000
_cell.angle_alpha   90.00
_cell.angle_beta   90.00
_cell.angle_gamma   90.00
#
_symmetry.space_group_name_H-M   'P 1'
#
loop_
_entity.id
_entity.type
_entity.pdbx_description
1 polymer ?
#
loop_
_entity_poly.entity_id
_entity_poly.type
_entity_poly.pdbx_seq_one_letter_code
_entity_poly.pdbx_strand_id
1 'polypeptide(L)'
;MLDKRVRVPMLAGIIVYGISIVLSVLCALRTPVITKLFSTIEYDGKVFPITIVGSLITLTLYIAFYFIMNSCNGKHNRVIGVIMLIAYCLPSVGNFILAMAGNVIAARKGSELLAVYSSVSQAISIVTLPFNLAAGVLIVVAMGRFGIIGDITASEEKKTEDNVYYGG
;
A
#
# COMPACT_ATOMS: atom_id res chain seq x y z
N MET A 1 9.02 21.18 8.71
CA MET A 1 8.26 20.24 9.56
C MET A 1 6.99 19.88 8.82
N LEU A 2 6.68 18.60 8.61
CA LEU A 2 5.54 18.19 7.78
C LEU A 2 4.21 18.68 8.37
N ASP A 3 3.37 19.31 7.53
CA ASP A 3 2.04 19.77 7.94
C ASP A 3 1.23 18.60 8.52
N LYS A 4 0.59 18.82 9.67
CA LYS A 4 -0.33 17.86 10.31
C LYS A 4 -1.39 17.36 9.32
N ARG A 5 -1.81 18.19 8.36
CA ARG A 5 -2.79 17.86 7.32
C ARG A 5 -2.34 16.78 6.33
N VAL A 6 -1.04 16.52 6.24
CA VAL A 6 -0.42 15.46 5.42
C VAL A 6 0.02 14.30 6.31
N ARG A 7 0.64 14.61 7.46
CA ARG A 7 1.20 13.61 8.37
C ARG A 7 0.14 12.68 8.96
N VAL A 8 -0.98 13.23 9.40
CA VAL A 8 -2.07 12.47 10.04
C VAL A 8 -2.70 11.45 9.09
N PRO A 9 -3.18 11.82 7.88
CA PRO A 9 -3.75 10.83 6.96
C PRO A 9 -2.71 9.80 6.51
N MET A 10 -1.45 10.17 6.30
CA MET A 10 -0.40 9.21 5.94
C MET A 10 -0.17 8.15 7.03
N LEU A 11 -0.04 8.59 8.28
CA LEU A 11 0.16 7.68 9.41
C LEU A 11 -1.07 6.78 9.62
N ALA A 12 -2.28 7.36 9.55
CA ALA A 12 -3.52 6.60 9.65
C ALA A 12 -3.62 5.53 8.54
N GLY A 13 -3.27 5.89 7.30
CA GLY A 13 -3.24 4.96 6.18
C GLY A 13 -2.25 3.80 6.39
N ILE A 14 -1.04 4.09 6.88
CA ILE A 14 -0.04 3.06 7.22
C ILE A 14 -0.56 2.11 8.32
N ILE A 15 -1.19 2.63 9.37
CA ILE A 15 -1.75 1.82 10.46
C ILE A 15 -2.89 0.93 9.93
N VAL A 16 -3.82 1.50 9.16
CA VAL A 16 -4.95 0.75 8.58
C VAL A 16 -4.46 -0.33 7.62
N TYR A 17 -3.44 -0.06 6.82
CA TYR A 17 -2.80 -1.06 5.96
C TYR A 17 -2.05 -2.13 6.77
N GLY A 18 -1.40 -1.75 7.88
CA GLY A 18 -0.78 -2.69 8.81
C GLY A 18 -1.80 -3.69 9.39
N ILE A 19 -3.00 -3.22 9.74
CA ILE A 19 -4.10 -4.09 10.19
C ILE A 19 -4.47 -5.11 9.12
N SER A 20 -4.51 -4.72 7.85
CA SER A 20 -4.84 -5.65 6.75
C SER A 20 -3.79 -6.76 6.60
N ILE A 21 -2.51 -6.47 6.81
CA ILE A 21 -1.43 -7.47 6.81
C ILE A 21 -1.58 -8.43 7.98
N VAL A 22 -1.86 -7.93 9.18
CA VAL A 22 -2.10 -8.77 10.36
C VAL A 22 -3.29 -9.71 10.12
N LEU A 23 -4.39 -9.20 9.56
CA LEU A 23 -5.54 -10.02 9.19
C LEU A 23 -5.18 -11.08 8.15
N SER A 24 -4.39 -10.72 7.13
CA SER A 24 -3.90 -11.66 6.11
C SER A 24 -3.10 -12.82 6.72
N VAL A 25 -2.20 -12.51 7.66
CA VAL A 25 -1.40 -13.52 8.37
C VAL A 25 -2.28 -14.38 9.26
N LEU A 26 -3.23 -13.80 9.98
CA LEU A 26 -4.18 -14.56 10.81
C LEU A 26 -5.02 -15.52 9.96
N CYS A 27 -5.46 -15.10 8.78
CA CYS A 27 -6.15 -15.96 7.83
C CYS A 27 -5.25 -17.12 7.34
N ALA A 28 -3.99 -16.84 6.99
CA ALA A 28 -3.03 -17.88 6.59
C ALA A 28 -2.70 -18.86 7.75
N LEU A 29 -2.69 -18.41 8.99
CA LEU A 29 -2.50 -19.29 10.15
C LEU A 29 -3.74 -20.13 10.50
N ARG A 30 -4.92 -19.69 10.06
CA ARG A 30 -6.21 -20.36 10.26
C ARG A 30 -6.70 -21.07 8.99
N THR A 31 -5.79 -21.45 8.08
CA THR A 31 -6.10 -22.21 6.85
C THR A 31 -7.15 -23.30 7.05
N PRO A 32 -7.02 -24.26 8.00
CA PRO A 32 -7.97 -25.37 8.12
C PRO A 32 -9.40 -24.96 8.54
N VAL A 33 -9.55 -23.79 9.16
CA VAL A 33 -10.88 -23.24 9.50
C VAL A 33 -11.47 -22.51 8.30
N ILE A 34 -10.64 -21.76 7.58
CA ILE A 34 -11.05 -21.01 6.38
C ILE A 34 -11.38 -21.96 5.23
N THR A 35 -10.59 -23.01 5.01
CA THR A 35 -10.87 -23.99 3.95
C THR A 35 -12.23 -24.62 4.13
N LYS A 36 -12.64 -24.97 5.36
CA LYS A 36 -13.98 -25.50 5.66
C LYS A 36 -15.12 -24.53 5.36
N LEU A 37 -14.86 -23.23 5.41
CA LEU A 37 -15.85 -22.19 5.08
C LEU A 37 -15.98 -21.94 3.57
N PHE A 38 -14.93 -22.22 2.79
CA PHE A 38 -14.83 -21.83 1.38
C PHE A 38 -14.60 -22.99 0.41
N SER A 39 -14.47 -24.23 0.90
CA SER A 39 -14.22 -25.43 0.11
C SER A 39 -14.67 -26.70 0.86
N THR A 40 -15.00 -27.75 0.12
CA THR A 40 -15.30 -29.08 0.66
C THR A 40 -14.04 -29.95 0.80
N ILE A 41 -12.87 -29.43 0.43
CA ILE A 41 -11.60 -30.16 0.45
C ILE A 41 -11.01 -30.13 1.86
N GLU A 42 -10.78 -31.30 2.44
CA GLU A 42 -10.05 -31.45 3.70
C GLU A 42 -8.54 -31.37 3.42
N TYR A 43 -7.94 -30.25 3.82
CA TYR A 43 -6.50 -30.05 3.74
C TYR A 43 -5.98 -29.57 5.09
N ASP A 44 -5.13 -30.37 5.71
CA ASP A 44 -4.58 -30.13 7.06
C ASP A 44 -3.28 -29.31 7.04
N GLY A 45 -2.77 -28.99 5.85
CA GLY A 45 -1.58 -28.17 5.68
C GLY A 45 -1.86 -26.67 5.82
N LYS A 46 -0.82 -25.92 6.20
CA LYS A 46 -0.86 -24.44 6.19
C LYS A 46 -0.52 -23.94 4.79
N VAL A 47 -1.31 -23.00 4.29
CA VAL A 47 -1.03 -22.32 3.02
C VAL A 47 -0.69 -20.87 3.29
N PHE A 48 0.48 -20.46 2.84
CA PHE A 48 0.95 -19.08 2.90
C PHE A 48 0.92 -18.46 1.49
N PRO A 49 -0.07 -17.61 1.20
CA PRO A 49 -0.11 -16.88 -0.07
C PRO A 49 1.10 -15.95 -0.19
N ILE A 50 1.75 -15.98 -1.35
CA ILE A 50 2.94 -15.16 -1.62
C ILE A 50 2.59 -13.65 -1.66
N THR A 51 1.32 -13.32 -1.83
CA THR A 51 0.77 -11.96 -1.77
C THR A 51 0.96 -11.29 -0.41
N ILE A 52 1.12 -12.06 0.67
CA ILE A 52 1.48 -11.52 2.00
C ILE A 52 2.85 -10.84 1.94
N VAL A 53 3.82 -11.44 1.24
CA VAL A 53 5.15 -10.86 1.04
C VAL A 53 5.06 -9.56 0.23
N GLY A 54 4.27 -9.56 -0.84
CA GLY A 54 4.02 -8.34 -1.62
C GLY A 54 3.37 -7.21 -0.81
N SER A 55 2.51 -7.56 0.14
CA SER A 55 1.89 -6.60 1.07
C SER A 55 2.91 -6.01 2.05
N LEU A 56 3.87 -6.80 2.54
CA LEU A 56 4.98 -6.31 3.37
C LEU A 56 5.90 -5.34 2.61
N ILE A 57 6.18 -5.64 1.33
CA ILE A 57 6.96 -4.74 0.46
C ILE A 57 6.22 -3.41 0.29
N THR A 58 4.90 -3.47 0.07
CA THR A 58 4.05 -2.29 -0.08
C THR A 58 4.04 -1.44 1.20
N LEU A 59 3.92 -2.06 2.38
CA LEU A 59 4.01 -1.36 3.66
C LEU A 59 5.36 -0.66 3.85
N THR A 60 6.45 -1.35 3.52
CA THR A 60 7.80 -0.78 3.60
C THR A 60 7.93 0.46 2.71
N LEU A 61 7.35 0.42 1.52
CA LEU A 61 7.30 1.54 0.60
C LEU A 61 6.47 2.72 1.18
N TYR A 62 5.33 2.47 1.83
CA TYR A 62 4.57 3.52 2.52
C TYR A 62 5.32 4.15 3.69
N ILE A 63 6.08 3.36 4.44
CA ILE A 63 6.95 3.87 5.51
C ILE A 63 8.06 4.75 4.92
N ALA A 64 8.73 4.29 3.84
CA ALA A 64 9.74 5.08 3.14
C ALA A 64 9.16 6.41 2.63
N PHE A 65 7.96 6.36 2.07
CA PHE A 65 7.22 7.54 1.63
C PHE A 65 6.96 8.54 2.75
N TYR A 66 6.55 8.07 3.92
CA TYR A 66 6.37 8.91 5.09
C TYR A 66 7.67 9.62 5.50
N PHE A 67 8.81 8.91 5.47
CA PHE A 67 10.12 9.51 5.75
C PHE A 67 10.52 10.54 4.70
N ILE A 68 10.33 10.26 3.41
CA ILE A 68 10.64 11.18 2.32
C ILE A 68 9.84 12.48 2.47
N MET A 69 8.52 12.38 2.72
CA MET A 69 7.69 13.58 2.94
C MET A 69 8.16 14.40 4.15
N ASN A 70 8.65 13.75 5.21
CA ASN A 70 9.12 14.46 6.39
C ASN A 70 10.50 15.13 6.20
N SER A 71 11.32 14.64 5.27
CA SER A 71 12.68 15.12 5.02
C SER A 71 12.76 16.18 3.89
N CYS A 72 11.80 16.22 2.97
CA CYS A 72 11.83 17.14 1.83
C CYS A 72 11.16 18.51 2.14
N ASN A 73 11.88 19.60 1.87
CA ASN A 73 11.38 20.97 2.00
C ASN A 73 11.15 21.64 0.62
N GLY A 74 9.92 22.08 0.38
CA GLY A 74 9.55 23.18 -0.52
C GLY A 74 9.58 22.91 -2.01
N LYS A 75 10.77 22.99 -2.62
CA LYS A 75 10.89 23.28 -4.06
C LYS A 75 10.52 22.15 -5.02
N HIS A 76 10.65 20.89 -4.60
CA HIS A 76 10.38 19.73 -5.46
C HIS A 76 9.25 18.82 -4.96
N ASN A 77 8.48 19.28 -3.98
CA ASN A 77 7.44 18.47 -3.33
C ASN A 77 6.36 17.99 -4.32
N ARG A 78 6.03 18.76 -5.36
CA ARG A 78 5.11 18.34 -6.42
C ARG A 78 5.65 17.18 -7.25
N VAL A 79 6.90 17.27 -7.71
CA VAL A 79 7.55 16.21 -8.50
C VAL A 79 7.68 14.94 -7.67
N ILE A 80 8.11 15.08 -6.41
CA ILE A 80 8.22 13.98 -5.46
C ILE A 80 6.85 13.33 -5.23
N GLY A 81 5.78 14.12 -5.01
CA GLY A 81 4.43 13.61 -4.84
C GLY A 81 3.94 12.80 -6.05
N VAL A 82 4.26 13.23 -7.28
CA VAL A 82 3.91 12.49 -8.52
C VAL A 82 4.71 11.18 -8.61
N ILE A 83 6.01 11.21 -8.33
CA ILE A 83 6.86 10.00 -8.32
C ILE A 83 6.32 8.99 -7.31
N MET A 84 5.94 9.45 -6.11
CA MET A 84 5.36 8.60 -5.07
C MET A 84 4.02 8.01 -5.50
N LEU A 85 3.18 8.78 -6.21
CA LEU A 85 1.92 8.27 -6.75
C LEU A 85 2.15 7.19 -7.82
N ILE A 86 3.13 7.38 -8.72
CA ILE A 86 3.49 6.35 -9.71
C ILE A 86 4.03 5.09 -9.00
N ALA A 87 4.92 5.29 -8.03
CA ALA A 87 5.49 4.18 -7.26
C ALA A 87 4.48 3.51 -6.32
N TYR A 88 3.38 4.16 -5.95
CA TYR A 88 2.23 3.55 -5.27
C TYR A 88 1.47 2.57 -6.19
N CYS A 89 1.40 2.86 -7.50
CA CYS A 89 0.72 1.98 -8.46
C CYS A 89 1.52 0.71 -8.78
N LEU A 90 2.86 0.77 -8.77
CA LEU A 90 3.74 -0.34 -9.14
C LEU A 90 3.55 -1.62 -8.29
N PRO A 91 3.45 -1.56 -6.95
CA PRO A 91 3.16 -2.74 -6.12
C PRO A 91 1.85 -3.43 -6.47
N SER A 92 0.84 -2.69 -6.97
CA SER A 92 -0.44 -3.30 -7.37
C SER A 92 -0.25 -4.25 -8.57
N VAL A 93 0.58 -3.84 -9.54
CA VAL A 93 0.96 -4.68 -10.69
C VAL A 93 1.84 -5.84 -10.24
N GLY A 94 2.80 -5.59 -9.34
CA GLY A 94 3.66 -6.63 -8.78
C GLY A 94 2.86 -7.71 -8.03
N ASN A 95 1.86 -7.31 -7.24
CA ASN A 95 0.98 -8.24 -6.53
C ASN A 95 0.16 -9.12 -7.47
N PHE A 96 -0.28 -8.58 -8.61
CA PHE A 96 -0.95 -9.38 -9.64
C PHE A 96 -0.03 -10.48 -10.19
N ILE A 97 1.21 -10.14 -10.53
CA ILE A 97 2.21 -11.10 -11.02
C ILE A 97 2.53 -12.16 -9.96
N LEU A 98 2.71 -11.74 -8.70
CA LEU A 98 2.98 -12.64 -7.58
C LEU A 98 1.79 -13.59 -7.33
N ALA A 99 0.56 -13.11 -7.43
CA ALA A 99 -0.64 -13.96 -7.30
C ALA A 99 -0.69 -15.02 -8.42
N MET A 100 -0.39 -14.64 -9.67
CA MET A 100 -0.28 -15.60 -10.77
C MET A 100 0.81 -16.64 -10.53
N ALA A 101 2.01 -16.21 -10.12
CA ALA A 101 3.12 -17.11 -9.79
C ALA A 101 2.73 -18.09 -8.67
N GLY A 102 2.06 -17.61 -7.62
CA GLY A 102 1.55 -18.45 -6.52
C GLY A 102 0.56 -19.52 -6.99
N ASN A 103 -0.38 -19.15 -7.88
CA ASN A 103 -1.31 -20.10 -8.47
C ASN A 103 -0.61 -21.14 -9.35
N VAL A 104 0.38 -20.75 -10.15
CA VAL A 104 1.16 -21.69 -10.98
C VAL A 104 1.96 -22.67 -10.11
N ILE A 105 2.58 -22.18 -9.03
CA ILE A 105 3.32 -23.03 -8.07
C ILE A 105 2.36 -24.00 -7.38
N ALA A 106 1.17 -23.53 -6.98
CA ALA A 106 0.16 -24.38 -6.35
C ALA A 106 -0.37 -25.45 -7.32
N ALA A 107 -0.66 -25.08 -8.57
CA ALA A 107 -1.10 -26.00 -9.61
C ALA A 107 -0.09 -27.13 -9.87
N ARG A 108 1.21 -26.85 -9.80
CA ARG A 108 2.27 -27.87 -9.94
C ARG A 108 2.35 -28.85 -8.78
N LYS A 109 1.80 -28.51 -7.62
CA LYS A 109 1.81 -29.35 -6.41
C LYS A 109 0.55 -30.21 -6.24
N GLY A 110 -0.48 -29.99 -7.07
CA GLY A 110 -1.72 -30.75 -7.07
C GLY A 110 -2.96 -29.86 -7.12
N SER A 111 -4.07 -30.42 -7.63
CA SER A 111 -5.36 -29.73 -7.75
C SER A 111 -5.96 -29.36 -6.39
N GLU A 112 -5.77 -30.20 -5.37
CA GLU A 112 -6.21 -29.94 -4.00
C GLU A 112 -5.54 -28.71 -3.39
N LEU A 113 -4.21 -28.60 -3.54
CA LEU A 113 -3.44 -27.48 -3.03
C LEU A 113 -3.77 -26.19 -3.77
N LEU A 114 -4.04 -26.27 -5.08
CA LEU A 114 -4.52 -25.12 -5.86
C LEU A 114 -5.88 -24.62 -5.38
N ALA A 115 -6.83 -25.53 -5.15
CA ALA A 115 -8.16 -25.16 -4.67
C ALA A 115 -8.10 -24.52 -3.28
N VAL A 116 -7.32 -25.10 -2.35
CA VAL A 116 -7.08 -24.53 -1.03
C VAL A 116 -6.40 -23.16 -1.12
N TYR A 117 -5.37 -23.03 -1.95
CA TYR A 117 -4.65 -21.77 -2.16
C TYR A 117 -5.60 -20.67 -2.67
N SER A 118 -6.47 -21.00 -3.61
CA SER A 118 -7.48 -20.09 -4.15
C SER A 118 -8.49 -19.67 -3.08
N SER A 119 -9.06 -20.61 -2.34
CA SER A 119 -10.03 -20.34 -1.26
C SER A 119 -9.44 -19.45 -0.16
N VAL A 120 -8.21 -19.74 0.30
CA VAL A 120 -7.53 -18.93 1.31
C VAL A 120 -7.23 -17.53 0.77
N SER A 121 -6.77 -17.42 -0.48
CA SER A 121 -6.50 -16.12 -1.11
C SER A 121 -7.76 -15.27 -1.28
N GLN A 122 -8.90 -15.89 -1.61
CA GLN A 122 -10.20 -15.21 -1.66
C GLN A 122 -10.63 -14.74 -0.27
N ALA A 123 -10.54 -15.59 0.75
CA ALA A 123 -10.91 -15.22 2.11
C ALA A 123 -10.07 -14.03 2.61
N ILE A 124 -8.75 -14.07 2.39
CA ILE A 124 -7.86 -12.94 2.69
C ILE A 124 -8.32 -11.68 1.94
N SER A 125 -8.61 -11.80 0.65
CA SER A 125 -9.04 -10.65 -0.16
C SER A 125 -10.32 -10.03 0.41
N ILE A 126 -11.32 -10.83 0.76
CA ILE A 126 -12.60 -10.36 1.32
C ILE A 126 -12.38 -9.61 2.64
N VAL A 127 -11.59 -10.19 3.55
CA VAL A 127 -11.36 -9.61 4.88
C VAL A 127 -10.51 -8.34 4.81
N THR A 128 -9.57 -8.27 3.86
CA THR A 128 -8.59 -7.17 3.79
C THR A 128 -8.99 -6.02 2.87
N LEU A 129 -9.89 -6.26 1.91
CA LEU A 129 -10.37 -5.26 0.95
C LEU A 129 -10.79 -3.92 1.60
N PRO A 130 -11.66 -3.88 2.63
CA PRO A 130 -12.11 -2.60 3.19
C PRO A 130 -10.95 -1.80 3.81
N PHE A 131 -10.00 -2.48 4.46
CA PHE A 131 -8.82 -1.86 5.04
C PHE A 131 -7.86 -1.35 3.96
N ASN A 132 -7.63 -2.14 2.92
CA ASN A 132 -6.76 -1.74 1.80
C ASN A 132 -7.33 -0.53 1.06
N LEU A 133 -8.65 -0.47 0.85
CA LEU A 133 -9.31 0.68 0.23
C LEU A 133 -9.22 1.92 1.13
N ALA A 134 -9.54 1.79 2.41
CA ALA A 134 -9.46 2.90 3.36
C ALA A 134 -8.02 3.44 3.46
N ALA A 135 -7.02 2.55 3.56
CA ALA A 135 -5.61 2.92 3.58
C ALA A 135 -5.19 3.62 2.28
N GLY A 136 -5.56 3.07 1.12
CA GLY A 136 -5.24 3.65 -0.18
C GLY A 136 -5.77 5.07 -0.33
N VAL A 137 -7.03 5.31 0.04
CA VAL A 137 -7.64 6.65 0.01
C VAL A 137 -6.86 7.62 0.90
N LEU A 138 -6.55 7.23 2.15
CA LEU A 138 -5.80 8.08 3.07
C LEU A 138 -4.41 8.44 2.56
N ILE A 139 -3.70 7.47 1.98
CA ILE A 139 -2.34 7.64 1.45
C ILE A 139 -2.36 8.54 0.20
N VAL A 140 -3.29 8.32 -0.72
CA VAL A 140 -3.44 9.16 -1.93
C VAL A 140 -3.80 10.60 -1.56
N VAL A 141 -4.70 10.79 -0.60
CA VAL A 141 -5.04 12.13 -0.08
C VAL A 141 -3.83 12.81 0.55
N ALA A 142 -3.01 12.08 1.31
CA ALA A 142 -1.77 12.63 1.87
C ALA A 142 -0.78 13.05 0.78
N MET A 143 -0.55 12.20 -0.24
CA MET A 143 0.32 12.51 -1.38
C MET A 143 -0.17 13.73 -2.17
N GLY A 144 -1.48 13.81 -2.44
CA GLY A 144 -2.07 14.96 -3.14
C GLY A 144 -1.89 16.27 -2.36
N ARG A 145 -2.14 16.26 -1.05
CA ARG A 145 -1.93 17.43 -0.19
C ARG A 145 -0.46 17.85 -0.12
N PHE A 146 0.46 16.88 -0.06
CA PHE A 146 1.90 17.15 -0.08
C PHE A 146 2.33 17.88 -1.36
N GLY A 147 1.81 17.47 -2.52
CA GLY A 147 2.08 18.13 -3.80
C GLY A 147 1.55 19.58 -3.85
N ILE A 148 0.33 19.82 -3.37
CA ILE A 148 -0.29 21.17 -3.36
C ILE A 148 0.47 22.14 -2.45
N ILE A 149 0.88 21.70 -1.26
CA ILE A 149 1.67 22.54 -0.34
C ILE A 149 3.02 22.94 -0.98
N GLY A 150 3.61 22.04 -1.78
CA GLY A 150 4.79 22.34 -2.58
C GLY A 150 4.61 23.50 -3.55
N ASP A 151 3.51 23.49 -4.32
CA ASP A 151 3.22 24.54 -5.31
C ASP A 151 2.97 25.91 -4.67
N ILE A 152 2.29 25.95 -3.52
CA ILE A 152 2.04 27.20 -2.78
C ILE A 152 3.37 27.80 -2.30
N THR A 153 4.23 26.97 -1.70
CA THR A 153 5.54 27.40 -1.19
C THR A 153 6.44 27.92 -2.32
N ALA A 154 6.47 27.22 -3.46
CA ALA A 154 7.25 27.64 -4.62
C ALA A 154 6.73 28.94 -5.26
N SER A 155 5.41 29.18 -5.22
CA SER A 155 4.79 30.40 -5.74
C SER A 155 5.09 31.62 -4.85
N GLU A 156 5.18 31.43 -3.53
CA GLU A 156 5.56 32.49 -2.58
C GLU A 156 7.04 32.89 -2.69
N GLU A 157 7.95 31.92 -2.86
CA GLU A 157 9.37 32.23 -3.11
C GLU A 157 9.55 33.07 -4.37
N LYS A 158 8.86 32.71 -5.46
CA LYS A 158 8.96 33.42 -6.74
C LYS A 158 8.44 34.87 -6.66
N LYS A 159 7.33 35.10 -5.97
CA LYS A 159 6.81 36.46 -5.72
C LYS A 159 7.75 37.32 -4.86
N THR A 160 8.51 36.69 -3.97
CA THR A 160 9.47 37.39 -3.12
C THR A 160 10.70 37.79 -3.93
N GLU A 161 11.20 36.91 -4.81
CA GLU A 161 12.30 37.22 -5.75
C GLU A 161 11.92 38.34 -6.73
N ASP A 162 10.71 38.33 -7.30
CA ASP A 162 10.26 39.37 -8.23
C ASP A 162 10.12 40.75 -7.57
N ASN A 163 9.68 40.83 -6.30
CA ASN A 163 9.56 42.10 -5.58
C ASN A 163 10.91 42.72 -5.19
N VAL A 164 11.95 41.91 -5.00
CA VAL A 164 13.31 42.40 -4.71
C VAL A 164 13.95 43.03 -5.96
N TYR A 165 13.56 42.58 -7.16
CA TYR A 165 14.15 43.05 -8.42
C TYR A 165 13.54 44.36 -8.97
N TYR A 166 12.34 44.75 -8.54
CA TYR A 166 11.65 45.97 -9.01
C TYR A 166 11.65 47.14 -8.01
N GLY A 167 12.32 46.99 -6.86
CA GLY A 167 12.37 48.00 -5.78
C GLY A 167 13.64 48.85 -5.70
N GLY A 168 14.48 48.87 -6.75
CA GLY A 168 15.75 49.62 -6.81
C GLY A 168 15.67 50.91 -7.59
#